data_AF-A0A422P039-F1
#
_entry.id   AF-A0A422P039-F1
#
_cell.length_a   1.000
_cell.length_b   1.000
_cell.length_c   1.000
_cell.angle_alpha   90.00
_cell.angle_beta   90.00
_cell.angle_gamma   90.00
#
_symmetry.space_group_name_H-M   'P 1'
#
loop_
_entity.id
_entity.type
_entity.pdbx_description
1 polymer ?
#
loop_
_entity_poly.entity_id
_entity_poly.type
_entity_poly.pdbx_seq_one_letter_code
_entity_poly.pdbx_strand_id
1 'polypeptide(L)'
;MSTDPVARLEELETELRTRKEALSSRIQSLLNESGDSELPQLHVLREDRVRLMEEIQHNKDEGDALLLQGEGNGKAALLYRVAARVQRFEEFVGRAEDYVKAVLPEEIERIAESDKLHSEDEVAAYINELQVKREEELRKIALLKERTAKRAQDMRNGPRVEHGELNAYSRVAKAKEEELDKETKEMQEYTDAAKIKKSVLLAKIKELRQAKSKLQVELLDNKHKNEKIVNDIKIRIRHAELSNTRDIRVCQQLNTGNAALTTNAQTLLGQLNVEHYGIEGAPSDHALLTMRKEEKKRALAAVASNHNNNNGSSQAADGEVDVNSKGAYKRHSTQNSNGSKPPMAAFKRTESQRNREAAVLSSMSQRREGGSSAPHSRTFSKQMSQGSEPSHPRGGSLHSENSKNCRNSRDGSQGSGAR
;
A
#
# COMPACT_ATOMS: atom_id res chain seq x y z
N MET A 1 18.82 4.08 -66.20
CA MET A 1 19.71 4.96 -65.43
C MET A 1 20.87 5.35 -66.34
N SER A 2 20.75 6.49 -67.03
CA SER A 2 21.76 6.96 -67.98
C SER A 2 23.06 7.30 -67.23
N THR A 3 24.21 6.86 -67.76
CA THR A 3 25.55 7.12 -67.19
C THR A 3 26.16 8.43 -67.69
N ASP A 4 25.43 9.19 -68.50
CA ASP A 4 25.88 10.47 -69.03
C ASP A 4 25.54 11.61 -68.03
N PRO A 5 26.55 12.31 -67.47
CA PRO A 5 26.33 13.34 -66.46
C PRO A 5 25.47 14.51 -66.94
N VAL A 6 25.46 14.81 -68.25
CA VAL A 6 24.65 15.90 -68.82
C VAL A 6 23.17 15.53 -68.82
N ALA A 7 22.84 14.32 -69.27
CA ALA A 7 21.47 13.82 -69.26
C ALA A 7 20.90 13.71 -67.83
N ARG A 8 21.75 13.38 -66.85
CA ARG A 8 21.35 13.32 -65.43
C ARG A 8 21.11 14.70 -64.81
N LEU A 9 21.84 15.73 -65.25
CA LEU A 9 21.58 17.10 -64.82
C LEU A 9 20.26 17.62 -65.40
N GLU A 10 19.99 17.35 -66.68
CA GLU A 10 18.71 17.71 -67.31
C GLU A 10 17.53 17.01 -66.61
N GLU A 11 17.66 15.72 -66.29
CA GLU A 11 16.65 14.97 -65.53
C GLU A 11 16.39 15.62 -64.15
N LEU A 12 17.44 15.94 -63.39
CA LEU A 12 17.32 16.61 -62.09
C LEU A 12 16.73 18.03 -62.19
N GLU A 13 17.03 18.78 -63.26
CA GLU A 13 16.43 20.09 -63.49
C GLU A 13 14.93 19.97 -63.78
N THR A 14 14.51 18.96 -64.56
CA THR A 14 13.09 18.71 -64.81
C THR A 14 12.37 18.23 -63.55
N GLU A 15 12.98 17.39 -62.71
CA GLU A 15 12.44 17.00 -61.41
C GLU A 15 12.34 18.20 -60.45
N LEU A 16 13.30 19.12 -60.47
CA LEU A 16 13.23 20.34 -59.65
C LEU A 16 12.15 21.31 -60.15
N ARG A 17 11.98 21.46 -61.47
CA ARG A 17 10.91 22.29 -62.04
C ARG A 17 9.54 21.72 -61.71
N THR A 18 9.33 20.43 -61.93
CA THR A 18 8.06 19.76 -61.60
C THR A 18 7.75 19.81 -60.11
N ARG A 19 8.75 19.64 -59.22
CA ARG A 19 8.57 19.84 -57.78
C ARG A 19 8.23 21.27 -57.41
N LYS A 20 8.88 22.26 -58.03
CA LYS A 20 8.59 23.68 -57.80
C LYS A 20 7.18 24.03 -58.25
N GLU A 21 6.75 23.54 -59.41
CA GLU A 21 5.39 23.74 -59.92
C GLU A 21 4.34 23.06 -59.03
N ALA A 22 4.60 21.82 -58.59
CA ALA A 22 3.72 21.12 -57.65
C ALA A 22 3.60 21.84 -56.30
N LEU A 23 4.71 22.37 -55.76
CA LEU A 23 4.70 23.15 -54.53
C LEU A 23 3.98 24.49 -54.72
N SER A 24 4.20 25.17 -55.84
CA SER A 24 3.55 26.45 -56.15
C SER A 24 2.04 26.28 -56.32
N SER A 25 1.62 25.22 -57.01
CA SER A 25 0.22 24.84 -57.15
C SER A 25 -0.41 24.47 -55.80
N ARG A 26 0.32 23.76 -54.93
CA ARG A 26 -0.15 23.44 -53.57
C ARG A 26 -0.29 24.68 -52.70
N ILE A 27 0.64 25.63 -52.79
CA ILE A 27 0.55 26.91 -52.05
C ILE A 27 -0.63 27.73 -52.56
N GLN A 28 -0.84 27.82 -53.88
CA GLN A 28 -1.99 28.50 -54.46
C GLN A 28 -3.32 27.81 -54.12
N SER A 29 -3.36 26.47 -54.08
CA SER A 29 -4.53 25.71 -53.64
C SER A 29 -4.85 26.00 -52.17
N LEU A 30 -3.84 26.01 -51.30
CA LEU A 30 -4.01 26.34 -49.89
C LEU A 30 -4.45 27.79 -49.69
N LEU A 31 -3.90 28.75 -50.45
CA LEU A 31 -4.34 30.15 -50.40
C LEU A 31 -5.78 30.32 -50.90
N ASN A 32 -6.17 29.60 -51.95
CA ASN A 32 -7.54 29.64 -52.48
C ASN A 32 -8.55 28.90 -51.59
N GLU A 33 -8.13 27.84 -50.90
CA GLU A 33 -8.97 27.09 -49.93
C GLU A 33 -9.13 27.83 -48.60
N SER A 34 -8.14 28.64 -48.19
CA SER A 34 -8.13 29.30 -46.88
C SER A 34 -8.70 30.71 -46.89
N GLY A 35 -9.05 31.28 -48.06
CA GLY A 35 -9.61 32.62 -48.22
C GLY A 35 -8.82 33.73 -47.52
N ASP A 36 -8.16 34.61 -48.28
CA ASP A 36 -7.46 35.80 -47.74
C ASP A 36 -8.34 36.72 -46.84
N SER A 37 -9.65 36.44 -46.73
CA SER A 37 -10.63 37.09 -45.88
C SER A 37 -10.68 36.61 -44.41
N GLU A 38 -10.05 35.50 -44.02
CA GLU A 38 -10.16 34.96 -42.64
C GLU A 38 -8.95 35.23 -41.73
N LEU A 39 -7.84 35.77 -42.26
CA LEU A 39 -6.67 36.10 -41.45
C LEU A 39 -6.86 37.47 -40.78
N PRO A 40 -6.77 37.58 -39.43
CA PRO A 40 -6.80 38.85 -38.74
C PRO A 40 -5.69 39.77 -39.26
N GLN A 41 -6.01 41.06 -39.41
CA GLN A 41 -5.05 42.04 -39.91
C GLN A 41 -3.78 42.07 -39.03
N LEU A 42 -2.60 42.25 -39.66
CA LEU A 42 -1.30 42.14 -38.99
C LEU A 42 -1.17 43.03 -37.73
N HIS A 43 -1.87 44.17 -37.68
CA HIS A 43 -1.88 45.04 -36.50
C HIS A 43 -2.61 44.40 -35.31
N VAL A 44 -3.72 43.68 -35.55
CA VAL A 44 -4.46 42.93 -34.52
C VAL A 44 -3.59 41.82 -33.94
N LEU A 45 -2.87 41.09 -34.77
CA LEU A 45 -1.94 40.04 -34.30
C LEU A 45 -0.76 40.61 -33.50
N ARG A 46 -0.32 41.83 -33.80
CA ARG A 46 0.72 42.52 -33.03
C ARG A 46 0.23 42.94 -31.65
N GLU A 47 -0.98 43.51 -31.60
CA GLU A 47 -1.64 43.89 -30.35
C GLU A 47 -1.95 42.66 -29.49
N ASP A 48 -2.49 41.60 -30.08
CA ASP A 48 -2.77 40.35 -29.39
C ASP A 48 -1.50 39.68 -28.88
N ARG A 49 -0.39 39.75 -29.62
CA ARG A 49 0.89 39.27 -29.08
C ARG A 49 1.35 40.08 -27.88
N VAL A 50 1.25 41.41 -27.93
CA VAL A 50 1.65 42.25 -26.80
C VAL A 50 0.77 41.92 -25.59
N ARG A 51 -0.54 41.85 -25.79
CA ARG A 51 -1.52 41.46 -24.77
C ARG A 51 -1.21 40.09 -24.18
N LEU A 52 -0.93 39.08 -25.03
CA LEU A 52 -0.57 37.73 -24.59
C LEU A 52 0.80 37.67 -23.91
N MET A 53 1.76 38.52 -24.28
CA MET A 53 3.05 38.61 -23.58
C MET A 53 2.87 39.25 -22.20
N GLU A 54 2.05 40.29 -22.10
CA GLU A 54 1.69 40.93 -20.84
C GLU A 54 0.91 39.97 -19.94
N GLU A 55 -0.05 39.22 -20.48
CA GLU A 55 -0.81 38.20 -19.76
C GLU A 55 0.09 37.04 -19.30
N ILE A 56 1.01 36.57 -20.14
CA ILE A 56 2.00 35.56 -19.73
C ILE A 56 2.92 36.11 -18.63
N GLN A 57 3.35 37.36 -18.75
CA GLN A 57 4.21 37.97 -17.74
C GLN A 57 3.46 38.18 -16.43
N HIS A 58 2.20 38.60 -16.49
CA HIS A 58 1.30 38.73 -15.35
C HIS A 58 1.08 37.37 -14.66
N ASN A 59 0.74 36.33 -15.42
CA ASN A 59 0.54 34.98 -14.88
C ASN A 59 1.83 34.40 -14.28
N LYS A 60 3.00 34.76 -14.83
CA LYS A 60 4.31 34.40 -14.23
C LYS A 60 4.55 35.16 -12.94
N ASP A 61 4.30 36.46 -12.92
CA ASP A 61 4.49 37.30 -11.74
C ASP A 61 3.51 36.92 -10.62
N GLU A 62 2.28 36.52 -10.96
CA GLU A 62 1.30 35.93 -10.05
C GLU A 62 1.72 34.55 -9.55
N GLY A 63 2.22 33.69 -10.45
CA GLY A 63 2.77 32.38 -10.08
C GLY A 63 3.95 32.50 -9.10
N ASP A 64 4.86 33.44 -9.36
CA ASP A 64 5.99 33.75 -8.49
C ASP A 64 5.51 34.38 -7.17
N ALA A 65 4.49 35.23 -7.19
CA ALA A 65 3.90 35.81 -5.99
C ALA A 65 3.19 34.74 -5.12
N LEU A 66 2.47 33.80 -5.72
CA LEU A 66 1.86 32.66 -5.05
C LEU A 66 2.91 31.71 -4.46
N LEU A 67 4.01 31.50 -5.19
CA LEU A 67 5.15 30.73 -4.70
C LEU A 67 5.80 31.41 -3.50
N LEU A 68 6.05 32.73 -3.58
CA LEU A 68 6.53 33.54 -2.46
C LEU A 68 5.55 33.56 -1.28
N GLN A 69 4.24 33.55 -1.53
CA GLN A 69 3.20 33.50 -0.50
C GLN A 69 3.14 32.12 0.17
N GLY A 70 3.37 31.04 -0.59
CA GLY A 70 3.53 29.68 -0.07
C GLY A 70 4.75 29.54 0.82
N GLU A 71 5.88 30.12 0.39
CA GLU A 71 7.15 30.14 1.13
C GLU A 71 7.09 31.04 2.37
N GLY A 72 6.50 32.24 2.24
CA GLY A 72 6.41 33.25 3.30
C GLY A 72 5.44 32.90 4.44
N ASN A 73 4.42 32.07 4.19
CA ASN A 73 3.42 31.70 5.20
C ASN A 73 3.84 30.53 6.10
N GLY A 74 5.07 30.00 5.99
CA GLY A 74 5.53 28.83 6.76
C GLY A 74 4.78 27.52 6.44
N LYS A 75 3.73 27.58 5.60
CA LYS A 75 2.96 26.43 5.11
C LYS A 75 3.73 25.61 4.08
N ALA A 76 4.73 26.19 3.38
CA ALA A 76 5.66 25.45 2.54
C ALA A 76 6.34 24.31 3.31
N ALA A 77 6.78 24.54 4.56
CA ALA A 77 7.39 23.50 5.38
C ALA A 77 6.42 22.34 5.69
N LEU A 78 5.12 22.63 5.85
CA LEU A 78 4.09 21.61 6.02
C LEU A 78 3.82 20.87 4.71
N LEU A 79 3.77 21.57 3.57
CA LEU A 79 3.59 20.97 2.25
C LEU A 79 4.77 20.05 1.90
N TYR A 80 6.02 20.47 2.13
CA TYR A 80 7.19 19.60 1.92
C TYR A 80 7.19 18.38 2.84
N ARG A 81 6.74 18.52 4.10
CA ARG A 81 6.61 17.37 5.01
C ARG A 81 5.54 16.39 4.56
N VAL A 82 4.41 16.90 4.07
CA VAL A 82 3.32 16.08 3.53
C VAL A 82 3.75 15.42 2.22
N ALA A 83 4.36 16.16 1.29
CA ALA A 83 4.88 15.62 0.04
C ALA A 83 5.94 14.54 0.28
N ALA A 84 6.89 14.77 1.19
CA ALA A 84 7.89 13.76 1.57
C ALA A 84 7.24 12.52 2.24
N ARG A 85 6.10 12.70 2.94
CA ARG A 85 5.34 11.58 3.50
C ARG A 85 4.61 10.80 2.40
N VAL A 86 3.98 11.48 1.45
CA VAL A 86 3.33 10.86 0.28
C VAL A 86 4.34 10.07 -0.54
N GLN A 87 5.50 10.67 -0.86
CA GLN A 87 6.57 10.00 -1.60
C GLN A 87 7.05 8.73 -0.89
N ARG A 88 7.21 8.76 0.44
CA ARG A 88 7.55 7.54 1.21
C ARG A 88 6.47 6.48 1.15
N PHE A 89 5.19 6.86 1.10
CA PHE A 89 4.09 5.89 0.93
C PHE A 89 4.06 5.33 -0.48
N GLU A 90 4.29 6.14 -1.51
CA GLU A 90 4.40 5.67 -2.90
C GLU A 90 5.56 4.69 -3.07
N GLU A 91 6.73 5.00 -2.51
CA GLU A 91 7.87 4.07 -2.48
C GLU A 91 7.54 2.77 -1.72
N PHE A 92 6.81 2.86 -0.60
CA PHE A 92 6.39 1.69 0.16
C PHE A 92 5.41 0.83 -0.66
N VAL A 93 4.43 1.44 -1.32
CA VAL A 93 3.46 0.75 -2.17
C VAL A 93 4.17 0.07 -3.34
N GLY A 94 5.10 0.76 -4.01
CA GLY A 94 5.90 0.17 -5.08
C GLY A 94 6.72 -1.04 -4.60
N ARG A 95 7.43 -0.91 -3.47
CA ARG A 95 8.18 -2.04 -2.88
C ARG A 95 7.28 -3.19 -2.44
N ALA A 96 6.08 -2.88 -1.92
CA ALA A 96 5.12 -3.91 -1.53
C ALA A 96 4.56 -4.64 -2.75
N GLU A 97 4.29 -3.91 -3.84
CA GLU A 97 3.86 -4.50 -5.11
C GLU A 97 4.95 -5.40 -5.70
N ASP A 98 6.20 -4.96 -5.69
CA ASP A 98 7.35 -5.75 -6.13
C ASP A 98 7.53 -7.00 -5.27
N TYR A 99 7.42 -6.89 -3.94
CA TYR A 99 7.48 -8.03 -3.04
C TYR A 99 6.35 -9.04 -3.34
N VAL A 100 5.11 -8.57 -3.51
CA VAL A 100 3.96 -9.45 -3.78
C VAL A 100 4.07 -10.13 -5.15
N LYS A 101 4.61 -9.45 -6.17
CA LYS A 101 4.70 -9.99 -7.53
C LYS A 101 5.91 -10.89 -7.74
N ALA A 102 7.07 -10.52 -7.20
CA ALA A 102 8.33 -11.20 -7.47
C ALA A 102 8.74 -12.14 -6.33
N VAL A 103 8.70 -11.67 -5.08
CA VAL A 103 9.33 -12.39 -3.95
C VAL A 103 8.37 -13.36 -3.28
N LEU A 104 7.11 -12.96 -3.09
CA LEU A 104 6.11 -13.75 -2.39
C LEU A 104 5.80 -15.10 -3.08
N PRO A 105 5.69 -15.18 -4.42
CA PRO A 105 5.47 -16.48 -5.08
C PRO A 105 6.65 -17.44 -4.86
N GLU A 106 7.89 -16.98 -4.99
CA GLU A 106 9.08 -17.79 -4.75
C GLU A 106 9.21 -18.22 -3.28
N GLU A 107 8.77 -17.39 -2.34
CA GLU A 107 8.74 -17.73 -0.92
C GLU A 107 7.66 -18.79 -0.61
N ILE A 108 6.47 -18.66 -1.21
CA ILE A 108 5.40 -19.66 -1.10
C ILE A 108 5.84 -21.00 -1.71
N GLU A 109 6.46 -20.98 -2.89
CA GLU A 109 6.95 -22.19 -3.55
C GLU A 109 8.04 -22.88 -2.71
N ARG A 110 9.01 -22.12 -2.17
CA ARG A 110 10.02 -22.69 -1.28
C ARG A 110 9.44 -23.31 -0.02
N ILE A 111 8.44 -22.67 0.60
CA ILE A 111 7.77 -23.23 1.78
C ILE A 111 7.00 -24.50 1.39
N ALA A 112 6.27 -24.48 0.27
CA ALA A 112 5.53 -25.65 -0.21
C ALA A 112 6.46 -26.82 -0.55
N GLU A 113 7.63 -26.56 -1.14
CA GLU A 113 8.66 -27.57 -1.39
C GLU A 113 9.24 -28.12 -0.09
N SER A 114 9.54 -27.27 0.88
CA SER A 114 10.02 -27.69 2.20
C SER A 114 8.99 -28.57 2.93
N ASP A 115 7.70 -28.20 2.89
CA ASP A 115 6.61 -28.98 3.48
C ASP A 115 6.44 -30.32 2.77
N LYS A 116 6.57 -30.34 1.44
CA LYS A 116 6.53 -31.57 0.65
C LYS A 116 7.66 -32.51 1.02
N LEU A 117 8.91 -32.01 1.10
CA LEU A 117 10.07 -32.80 1.52
C LEU A 117 9.89 -33.34 2.94
N HIS A 118 9.40 -32.51 3.86
CA HIS A 118 9.15 -32.95 5.23
C HIS A 118 8.08 -34.05 5.29
N SER A 119 7.00 -33.90 4.53
CA SER A 119 5.97 -34.93 4.42
C SER A 119 6.49 -36.23 3.82
N GLU A 120 7.34 -36.15 2.78
CA GLU A 120 7.99 -37.32 2.18
C GLU A 120 8.92 -38.03 3.19
N ASP A 121 9.68 -37.28 3.99
CA ASP A 121 10.53 -37.82 5.05
C ASP A 121 9.71 -38.50 6.16
N GLU A 122 8.59 -37.90 6.58
CA GLU A 122 7.68 -38.50 7.56
C GLU A 122 7.07 -39.80 7.04
N VAL A 123 6.65 -39.82 5.77
CA VAL A 123 6.12 -41.02 5.12
C VAL A 123 7.21 -42.10 5.01
N ALA A 124 8.43 -41.73 4.63
CA ALA A 124 9.56 -42.67 4.56
C ALA A 124 9.90 -43.24 5.94
N ALA A 125 9.92 -42.40 6.98
CA ALA A 125 10.13 -42.84 8.36
C ALA A 125 9.03 -43.81 8.83
N TYR A 126 7.77 -43.52 8.49
CA TYR A 126 6.65 -44.40 8.82
C TYR A 126 6.72 -45.74 8.07
N ILE A 127 7.10 -45.74 6.79
CA ILE A 127 7.33 -46.96 6.01
C ILE A 127 8.43 -47.79 6.65
N ASN A 128 9.54 -47.19 7.06
CA ASN A 128 10.63 -47.88 7.74
C ASN A 128 10.16 -48.48 9.07
N GLU A 129 9.38 -47.76 9.87
CA GLU A 129 8.81 -48.29 11.11
C GLU A 129 7.89 -49.51 10.85
N LEU A 130 7.07 -49.46 9.81
CA LEU A 130 6.24 -50.60 9.40
C LEU A 130 7.06 -51.79 8.90
N GLN A 131 8.13 -51.55 8.15
CA GLN A 131 9.04 -52.61 7.71
C GLN A 131 9.72 -53.30 8.89
N VAL A 132 10.22 -52.53 9.86
CA VAL A 132 10.82 -53.06 11.09
C VAL A 132 9.82 -53.91 11.87
N LYS A 133 8.58 -53.42 12.07
CA LYS A 133 7.52 -54.20 12.73
C LYS A 133 7.21 -55.49 11.99
N ARG A 134 7.12 -55.44 10.65
CA ARG A 134 6.91 -56.62 9.81
C ARG A 134 8.04 -57.63 9.96
N GLU A 135 9.30 -57.19 9.96
CA GLU A 135 10.46 -58.06 10.17
C GLU A 135 10.44 -58.72 11.55
N GLU A 136 10.10 -57.98 12.60
CA GLU A 136 9.96 -58.52 13.96
C GLU A 136 8.86 -59.59 14.04
N GLU A 137 7.72 -59.37 13.39
CA GLU A 137 6.65 -60.36 13.32
C GLU A 137 7.06 -61.59 12.52
N LEU A 138 7.75 -61.42 11.39
CA LEU A 138 8.29 -62.54 10.62
C LEU A 138 9.30 -63.36 11.44
N ARG A 139 10.16 -62.71 12.23
CA ARG A 139 11.07 -63.41 13.17
C ARG A 139 10.29 -64.21 14.21
N LYS A 140 9.22 -63.65 14.80
CA LYS A 140 8.36 -64.38 15.76
C LYS A 140 7.71 -65.59 15.11
N ILE A 141 7.19 -65.45 13.88
CA ILE A 141 6.59 -66.56 13.13
C ILE A 141 7.64 -67.64 12.82
N ALA A 142 8.85 -67.26 12.41
CA ALA A 142 9.94 -68.20 12.16
C ALA A 142 10.30 -69.01 13.41
N LEU A 143 10.45 -68.34 14.57
CA LEU A 143 10.69 -69.01 15.85
C LEU A 143 9.56 -69.96 16.24
N LEU A 144 8.29 -69.57 16.03
CA LEU A 144 7.15 -70.45 16.26
C LEU A 144 7.16 -71.67 15.35
N LYS A 145 7.47 -71.51 14.06
CA LYS A 145 7.62 -72.61 13.11
C LYS A 145 8.77 -73.55 13.48
N GLU A 146 9.89 -73.02 13.94
CA GLU A 146 11.01 -73.83 14.40
C GLU A 146 10.64 -74.65 15.64
N ARG A 147 9.94 -74.04 16.62
CA ARG A 147 9.45 -74.75 17.82
C ARG A 147 8.45 -75.84 17.48
N THR A 148 7.50 -75.57 16.59
CA THR A 148 6.52 -76.59 16.17
C THR A 148 7.18 -77.70 15.38
N ALA A 149 8.17 -77.40 14.54
CA ALA A 149 8.96 -78.42 13.84
C ALA A 149 9.75 -79.30 14.81
N LYS A 150 10.42 -78.71 15.82
CA LYS A 150 11.12 -79.46 16.88
C LYS A 150 10.16 -80.37 17.64
N ARG A 151 9.02 -79.86 18.13
CA ARG A 151 8.01 -80.69 18.82
C ARG A 151 7.45 -81.80 17.94
N ALA A 152 7.19 -81.53 16.66
CA ALA A 152 6.74 -82.55 15.72
C ALA A 152 7.81 -83.64 15.50
N GLN A 153 9.09 -83.26 15.47
CA GLN A 153 10.20 -84.18 15.35
C GLN A 153 10.41 -85.00 16.64
N ASP A 154 10.27 -84.39 17.82
CA ASP A 154 10.31 -85.09 19.11
C ASP A 154 9.15 -86.09 19.24
N MET A 155 7.94 -85.70 18.82
CA MET A 155 6.80 -86.61 18.74
C MET A 155 7.02 -87.77 17.75
N ARG A 156 7.70 -87.50 16.63
CA ARG A 156 8.00 -88.52 15.61
C ARG A 156 9.12 -89.47 16.05
N ASN A 157 10.05 -88.99 16.86
CA ASN A 157 11.15 -89.79 17.42
C ASN A 157 10.72 -90.64 18.62
N GLY A 158 9.51 -90.43 19.16
CA GLY A 158 8.96 -91.17 20.29
C GLY A 158 9.76 -90.94 21.59
N PRO A 159 9.29 -91.44 22.74
CA PRO A 159 10.06 -91.41 23.96
C PRO A 159 11.33 -92.25 23.75
N ARG A 160 12.51 -91.63 23.87
CA ARG A 160 13.77 -92.38 23.92
C ARG A 160 13.75 -93.25 25.17
N VAL A 161 13.45 -94.52 24.99
CA VAL A 161 13.70 -95.57 25.98
C VAL A 161 15.21 -95.83 25.96
N GLU A 162 15.96 -94.99 26.67
CA GLU A 162 17.35 -95.31 27.01
C GLU A 162 17.32 -96.38 28.09
N HIS A 163 17.58 -97.62 27.65
CA HIS A 163 17.84 -98.84 28.43
C HIS A 163 16.81 -99.24 29.49
N GLY A 164 16.21 -100.41 29.24
CA GLY A 164 15.07 -100.90 29.97
C GLY A 164 15.33 -101.18 31.45
N GLU A 165 14.32 -100.87 32.25
CA GLU A 165 13.84 -101.68 33.36
C GLU A 165 12.44 -101.16 33.71
N LEU A 166 11.41 -101.91 33.29
CA LEU A 166 10.03 -101.72 33.75
C LEU A 166 9.95 -102.16 35.21
N ASN A 167 10.17 -101.23 36.14
CA ASN A 167 10.08 -101.52 37.56
C ASN A 167 8.66 -101.23 38.09
N ALA A 168 7.89 -102.30 38.30
CA ALA A 168 6.48 -102.30 38.68
C ALA A 168 6.18 -101.97 40.16
N TYR A 169 7.09 -101.29 40.88
CA TYR A 169 6.96 -101.01 42.32
C TYR A 169 7.34 -99.57 42.73
N SER A 170 6.75 -98.56 42.10
CA SER A 170 6.82 -97.18 42.59
C SER A 170 5.43 -96.59 42.80
N ARG A 171 4.64 -97.23 43.67
CA ARG A 171 3.56 -96.53 44.38
C ARG A 171 4.15 -96.02 45.70
N VAL A 172 3.90 -94.74 45.98
CA VAL A 172 4.35 -93.98 47.17
C VAL A 172 5.78 -93.43 47.08
N ALA A 173 6.01 -92.51 46.15
CA ALA A 173 6.90 -91.38 46.40
C ALA A 173 6.01 -90.16 46.63
N LYS A 174 6.17 -89.49 47.78
CA LYS A 174 5.66 -88.14 48.02
C LYS A 174 5.94 -87.31 46.77
N ALA A 175 4.95 -86.56 46.29
CA ALA A 175 5.11 -85.60 45.21
C ALA A 175 6.34 -84.74 45.52
N LYS A 176 7.48 -85.05 44.89
CA LYS A 176 8.57 -84.10 44.77
C LYS A 176 7.94 -82.91 44.05
N GLU A 177 8.16 -81.70 44.54
CA GLU A 177 7.95 -80.51 43.73
C GLU A 177 8.59 -80.78 42.37
N GLU A 178 7.76 -81.03 41.38
CA GLU A 178 8.18 -81.05 39.99
C GLU A 178 8.70 -79.65 39.76
N GLU A 179 10.02 -79.49 39.70
CA GLU A 179 10.63 -78.25 39.29
C GLU A 179 9.98 -77.89 37.95
N LEU A 180 9.12 -76.87 37.98
CA LEU A 180 8.41 -76.37 36.81
C LEU A 180 9.38 -76.35 35.64
N ASP A 181 9.04 -77.13 34.60
CA ASP A 181 9.84 -77.33 33.41
C ASP A 181 10.31 -75.96 32.90
N LYS A 182 11.58 -75.80 32.50
CA LYS A 182 12.15 -74.46 32.18
C LYS A 182 11.27 -73.64 31.22
N GLU A 183 10.63 -74.30 30.25
CA GLU A 183 9.67 -73.68 29.34
C GLU A 183 8.45 -73.06 30.05
N THR A 184 7.95 -73.68 31.11
CA THR A 184 6.82 -73.16 31.89
C THR A 184 7.20 -71.95 32.76
N LYS A 185 8.42 -71.93 33.31
CA LYS A 185 8.96 -70.76 34.03
C LYS A 185 9.16 -69.57 33.08
N GLU A 186 9.79 -69.78 31.92
CA GLU A 186 9.96 -68.73 30.91
C GLU A 186 8.62 -68.19 30.38
N MET A 187 7.62 -69.07 30.21
CA MET A 187 6.29 -68.66 29.79
C MET A 187 5.58 -67.86 30.89
N GLN A 188 5.70 -68.24 32.16
CA GLN A 188 5.18 -67.47 33.29
C GLN A 188 5.83 -66.08 33.34
N GLU A 189 7.15 -65.99 33.28
CA GLU A 189 7.89 -64.72 33.26
C GLU A 189 7.46 -63.82 32.10
N TYR A 190 7.28 -64.39 30.89
CA TYR A 190 6.78 -63.64 29.74
C TYR A 190 5.35 -63.12 29.97
N THR A 191 4.45 -63.95 30.53
CA THR A 191 3.09 -63.50 30.82
C THR A 191 3.04 -62.42 31.88
N ASP A 192 3.90 -62.48 32.89
CA ASP A 192 3.96 -61.48 33.95
C ASP A 192 4.59 -60.18 33.44
N ALA A 193 5.65 -60.25 32.63
CA ALA A 193 6.19 -59.08 31.93
C ALA A 193 5.15 -58.44 30.99
N ALA A 194 4.33 -59.24 30.30
CA ALA A 194 3.25 -58.74 29.46
C ALA A 194 2.13 -58.08 30.27
N LYS A 195 1.76 -58.63 31.44
CA LYS A 195 0.79 -58.01 32.37
C LYS A 195 1.30 -56.67 32.89
N ILE A 196 2.58 -56.56 33.25
CA ILE A 196 3.21 -55.31 33.68
C ILE A 196 3.22 -54.29 32.54
N LYS A 197 3.61 -54.68 31.31
CA LYS A 197 3.55 -53.77 30.15
C LYS A 197 2.12 -53.29 29.88
N LYS A 198 1.12 -54.18 30.00
CA LYS A 198 -0.29 -53.83 29.86
C LYS A 198 -0.73 -52.81 30.90
N SER A 199 -0.34 -52.95 32.17
CA SER A 199 -0.71 -51.98 33.20
C SER A 199 -0.08 -50.61 32.96
N VAL A 200 1.18 -50.55 32.54
CA VAL A 200 1.87 -49.30 32.16
C VAL A 200 1.18 -48.62 30.97
N LEU A 201 0.82 -49.38 29.93
CA LEU A 201 0.10 -48.83 28.78
C LEU A 201 -1.29 -48.30 29.17
N LEU A 202 -2.01 -48.99 30.05
CA LEU A 202 -3.30 -48.53 30.57
C LEU A 202 -3.16 -47.23 31.37
N ALA A 203 -2.11 -47.10 32.18
CA ALA A 203 -1.80 -45.85 32.89
C ALA A 203 -1.53 -44.70 31.91
N LYS A 204 -0.71 -44.93 30.88
CA LYS A 204 -0.41 -43.95 29.84
C LYS A 204 -1.65 -43.54 29.03
N ILE A 205 -2.53 -44.49 28.71
CA ILE A 205 -3.83 -44.18 28.07
C ILE A 205 -4.70 -43.29 28.97
N LYS A 206 -4.70 -43.53 30.29
CA LYS A 206 -5.45 -42.70 31.23
C LYS A 206 -4.89 -41.28 31.29
N GLU A 207 -3.58 -41.11 31.34
CA GLU A 207 -2.92 -39.80 31.29
C GLU A 207 -3.23 -39.06 29.99
N LEU A 208 -3.12 -39.73 28.83
CA LEU A 208 -3.44 -39.14 27.53
C LEU A 208 -4.91 -38.71 27.44
N ARG A 209 -5.85 -39.49 28.01
CA ARG A 209 -7.27 -39.11 28.08
C ARG A 209 -7.47 -37.87 28.96
N GLN A 210 -6.77 -37.76 30.08
CA GLN A 210 -6.83 -36.58 30.94
C GLN A 210 -6.24 -35.34 30.24
N ALA A 211 -5.08 -35.48 29.60
CA ALA A 211 -4.46 -34.41 28.82
C ALA A 211 -5.38 -33.94 27.67
N LYS A 212 -5.97 -34.88 26.94
CA LYS A 212 -6.97 -34.57 25.90
C LYS A 212 -8.15 -33.79 26.46
N SER A 213 -8.71 -34.21 27.59
CA SER A 213 -9.83 -33.51 28.22
C SER A 213 -9.46 -32.09 28.67
N LYS A 214 -8.25 -31.89 29.22
CA LYS A 214 -7.75 -30.57 29.61
C LYS A 214 -7.60 -29.65 28.39
N LEU A 215 -6.95 -30.14 27.34
CA LEU A 215 -6.78 -29.38 26.09
C LEU A 215 -8.12 -29.04 25.43
N GLN A 216 -9.10 -29.94 25.48
CA GLN A 216 -10.45 -29.65 24.97
C GLN A 216 -11.14 -28.50 25.73
N VAL A 217 -10.99 -28.45 27.05
CA VAL A 217 -11.52 -27.35 27.87
C VAL A 217 -10.79 -26.05 27.55
N GLU A 218 -9.47 -26.06 27.52
CA GLU A 218 -8.66 -24.89 27.18
C GLU A 218 -8.98 -24.33 25.79
N LEU A 219 -9.23 -25.22 24.81
CA LEU A 219 -9.61 -24.82 23.45
C LEU A 219 -10.99 -24.14 23.44
N LEU A 220 -11.97 -24.66 24.17
CA LEU A 220 -13.29 -24.04 24.29
C LEU A 220 -13.21 -22.67 24.99
N ASP A 221 -12.43 -22.56 26.06
CA ASP A 221 -12.21 -21.30 26.77
C ASP A 221 -11.53 -20.27 25.87
N ASN A 222 -10.50 -20.67 25.12
CA ASN A 222 -9.83 -19.79 24.16
C ASN A 222 -10.76 -19.38 23.02
N LYS A 223 -11.62 -20.28 22.52
CA LYS A 223 -12.64 -19.95 21.52
C LYS A 223 -13.59 -18.87 22.05
N HIS A 224 -14.09 -19.02 23.27
CA HIS A 224 -14.97 -18.02 23.89
C HIS A 224 -14.26 -16.69 24.18
N LYS A 225 -13.00 -16.71 24.62
CA LYS A 225 -12.20 -15.49 24.82
C LYS A 225 -11.98 -14.76 23.49
N ASN A 226 -11.62 -15.50 22.44
CA ASN A 226 -11.42 -14.93 21.10
C ASN A 226 -12.72 -14.34 20.54
N GLU A 227 -13.86 -15.02 20.73
CA GLU A 227 -15.16 -14.51 20.32
C GLU A 227 -15.52 -13.20 21.03
N LYS A 228 -15.25 -13.10 22.34
CA LYS A 228 -15.42 -11.83 23.10
C LYS A 228 -14.54 -10.71 22.53
N ILE A 229 -13.25 -10.98 22.28
CA ILE A 229 -12.33 -9.99 21.70
C ILE A 229 -12.80 -9.53 20.32
N VAL A 230 -13.23 -10.46 19.47
CA VAL A 230 -13.76 -10.14 18.14
C VAL A 230 -15.01 -9.26 18.24
N ASN A 231 -15.91 -9.56 19.18
CA ASN A 231 -17.11 -8.75 19.39
C ASN A 231 -16.77 -7.35 19.92
N ASP A 232 -15.80 -7.23 20.84
CA ASP A 232 -15.32 -5.94 21.33
C ASP A 232 -14.70 -5.09 20.21
N ILE A 233 -13.88 -5.72 19.35
CA ILE A 233 -13.29 -5.05 18.18
C ILE A 233 -14.41 -4.57 17.24
N LYS A 234 -15.41 -5.40 16.95
CA LYS A 234 -16.57 -5.01 16.13
C LYS A 234 -17.34 -3.83 16.73
N ILE A 235 -17.49 -3.75 18.05
CA ILE A 235 -18.12 -2.62 18.72
C ILE A 235 -17.27 -1.36 18.57
N ARG A 236 -15.94 -1.46 18.77
CA ARG A 236 -15.00 -0.33 18.60
C ARG A 236 -14.99 0.20 17.17
N ILE A 237 -14.99 -0.69 16.17
CA ILE A 237 -15.06 -0.30 14.75
C ILE A 237 -16.35 0.48 14.49
N ARG A 238 -17.51 -0.04 14.90
CA ARG A 238 -18.80 0.66 14.74
C ARG A 238 -18.80 2.03 15.42
N HIS A 239 -18.22 2.14 16.61
CA HIS A 239 -18.09 3.42 17.30
C HIS A 239 -17.17 4.39 16.54
N ALA A 240 -16.03 3.92 16.03
CA ALA A 240 -15.11 4.72 15.24
C ALA A 240 -15.75 5.19 13.92
N GLU A 241 -16.51 4.34 13.25
CA GLU A 241 -17.28 4.68 12.05
C GLU A 241 -18.32 5.78 12.35
N LEU A 242 -19.11 5.63 13.42
CA LEU A 242 -20.06 6.65 13.85
C LEU A 242 -19.37 7.98 14.18
N SER A 243 -18.21 7.95 14.85
CA SER A 243 -17.40 9.15 15.10
C SER A 243 -16.94 9.80 13.80
N ASN A 244 -16.42 9.03 12.86
CA ASN A 244 -15.93 9.55 11.58
C ASN A 244 -17.07 10.17 10.75
N THR A 245 -18.25 9.54 10.71
CA THR A 245 -19.43 10.13 10.05
C THR A 245 -19.90 11.43 10.72
N ARG A 246 -19.70 11.58 12.04
CA ARG A 246 -19.95 12.85 12.74
C ARG A 246 -18.93 13.90 12.32
N ASP A 247 -17.65 13.56 12.30
CA ASP A 247 -16.57 14.49 11.95
C ASP A 247 -16.69 14.97 10.50
N ILE A 248 -17.06 14.08 9.57
CA ILE A 248 -17.35 14.43 8.17
C ILE A 248 -18.50 15.45 8.09
N ARG A 249 -19.59 15.25 8.85
CA ARG A 249 -20.69 16.22 8.90
C ARG A 249 -20.28 17.57 9.45
N VAL A 250 -19.47 17.60 10.50
CA VAL A 250 -18.93 18.85 11.06
C VAL A 250 -18.05 19.56 10.04
N CYS A 251 -17.18 18.83 9.33
CA CYS A 251 -16.34 19.40 8.27
C CYS A 251 -17.19 20.01 7.14
N GLN A 252 -18.26 19.32 6.73
CA GLN A 252 -19.21 19.84 5.74
C GLN A 252 -19.90 21.11 6.22
N GLN A 253 -20.37 21.15 7.47
CA GLN A 253 -20.99 22.34 8.06
C GLN A 253 -20.02 23.52 8.18
N LEU A 254 -18.76 23.27 8.53
CA LEU A 254 -17.73 24.31 8.57
C LEU A 254 -17.41 24.82 7.17
N ASN A 255 -17.35 23.94 6.16
CA ASN A 255 -17.11 24.34 4.79
C ASN A 255 -18.27 25.18 4.23
N THR A 256 -19.52 24.79 4.48
CA THR A 256 -20.69 25.59 4.06
C THR A 256 -20.75 26.92 4.81
N GLY A 257 -20.44 26.93 6.11
CA GLY A 257 -20.34 28.15 6.92
C GLY A 257 -19.25 29.09 6.41
N ASN A 258 -18.06 28.57 6.13
CA ASN A 258 -16.95 29.35 5.56
C ASN A 258 -17.27 29.88 4.17
N ALA A 259 -17.94 29.08 3.33
CA ALA A 259 -18.40 29.53 2.02
C ALA A 259 -19.40 30.68 2.15
N ALA A 260 -20.40 30.56 3.04
CA ALA A 260 -21.38 31.61 3.30
C ALA A 260 -20.72 32.89 3.85
N LEU A 261 -19.78 32.77 4.78
CA LEU A 261 -19.03 33.91 5.32
C LEU A 261 -18.18 34.58 4.24
N THR A 262 -17.54 33.79 3.36
CA THR A 262 -16.73 34.33 2.25
C THR A 262 -17.61 35.09 1.27
N THR A 263 -18.76 34.52 0.89
CA THR A 263 -19.73 35.19 0.01
C THR A 263 -20.29 36.45 0.68
N ASN A 264 -20.63 36.41 1.97
CA ASN A 264 -21.11 37.59 2.70
C ASN A 264 -20.04 38.68 2.77
N ALA A 265 -18.79 38.32 3.03
CA ALA A 265 -17.67 39.25 3.04
C ALA A 265 -17.45 39.86 1.64
N GLN A 266 -17.52 39.06 0.57
CA GLN A 266 -17.44 39.55 -0.81
C GLN A 266 -18.60 40.48 -1.16
N THR A 267 -19.83 40.16 -0.74
CA THR A 267 -21.01 41.02 -0.94
C THR A 267 -20.87 42.33 -0.17
N LEU A 268 -20.46 42.30 1.10
CA LEU A 268 -20.23 43.49 1.91
C LEU A 268 -19.11 44.36 1.33
N LEU A 269 -18.01 43.75 0.88
CA LEU A 269 -16.95 44.46 0.17
C LEU A 269 -17.49 45.06 -1.14
N GLY A 270 -18.33 44.34 -1.87
CA GLY A 270 -19.02 44.84 -3.05
C GLY A 270 -19.90 46.05 -2.74
N GLN A 271 -20.70 45.98 -1.67
CA GLN A 271 -21.55 47.08 -1.21
C GLN A 271 -20.72 48.29 -0.78
N LEU A 272 -19.69 48.09 0.05
CA LEU A 272 -18.77 49.15 0.45
C LEU A 272 -18.07 49.79 -0.75
N ASN A 273 -17.66 48.99 -1.74
CA ASN A 273 -17.07 49.50 -2.96
C ASN A 273 -18.08 50.34 -3.76
N VAL A 274 -19.33 49.90 -3.87
CA VAL A 274 -20.41 50.66 -4.53
C VAL A 274 -20.75 51.93 -3.76
N GLU A 275 -20.75 51.93 -2.42
CA GLU A 275 -20.95 53.14 -1.61
C GLU A 275 -19.79 54.12 -1.75
N HIS A 276 -18.55 53.62 -1.75
CA HIS A 276 -17.36 54.45 -1.76
C HIS A 276 -17.03 55.00 -3.16
N TYR A 277 -17.39 54.26 -4.21
CA TYR A 277 -17.04 54.61 -5.59
C TYR A 277 -18.25 54.81 -6.52
N GLY A 278 -19.47 54.56 -6.07
CA GLY A 278 -20.69 54.61 -6.89
C GLY A 278 -20.87 53.36 -7.77
N ILE A 279 -22.06 53.23 -8.37
CA ILE A 279 -22.44 52.09 -9.23
C ILE A 279 -21.57 52.00 -10.50
N GLU A 280 -20.99 53.12 -10.95
CA GLU A 280 -20.19 53.20 -12.18
C GLU A 280 -18.71 53.56 -11.95
N GLY A 281 -18.29 53.79 -10.69
CA GLY A 281 -16.98 54.37 -10.39
C GLY A 281 -15.99 53.45 -9.69
N ALA A 282 -16.29 52.16 -9.52
CA ALA A 282 -15.34 51.22 -8.93
C ALA A 282 -14.01 51.27 -9.72
N PRO A 283 -12.89 51.68 -9.10
CA PRO A 283 -11.64 51.81 -9.81
C PRO A 283 -11.24 50.42 -10.27
N SER A 284 -10.86 50.28 -11.54
CA SER A 284 -10.34 49.01 -12.04
C SER A 284 -9.18 48.53 -11.17
N ASP A 285 -8.93 47.22 -11.10
CA ASP A 285 -7.80 46.68 -10.33
C ASP A 285 -6.48 47.38 -10.68
N HIS A 286 -6.33 47.82 -11.93
CA HIS A 286 -5.23 48.63 -12.40
C HIS A 286 -5.19 50.04 -11.76
N ALA A 287 -6.33 50.72 -11.63
CA ALA A 287 -6.45 52.00 -10.94
C ALA A 287 -6.16 51.87 -9.43
N LEU A 288 -6.63 50.80 -8.77
CA LEU A 288 -6.30 50.55 -7.36
C LEU A 288 -4.81 50.23 -7.14
N LEU A 289 -4.19 49.45 -8.04
CA LEU A 289 -2.76 49.15 -8.00
C LEU A 289 -1.90 50.39 -8.22
N THR A 290 -2.30 51.29 -9.11
CA THR A 290 -1.61 52.56 -9.36
C THR A 290 -1.77 53.52 -8.19
N MET A 291 -2.98 53.69 -7.65
CA MET A 291 -3.22 54.47 -6.43
C MET A 291 -2.42 53.95 -5.24
N ARG A 292 -2.37 52.62 -5.02
CA ARG A 292 -1.60 52.01 -3.93
C ARG A 292 -0.07 52.19 -4.12
N LYS A 293 0.42 52.20 -5.37
CA LYS A 293 1.82 52.51 -5.68
C LYS A 293 2.13 53.99 -5.46
N GLU A 294 1.24 54.89 -5.86
CA GLU A 294 1.36 56.34 -5.64
C GLU A 294 1.26 56.71 -4.15
N GLU A 295 0.37 56.05 -3.41
CA GLU A 295 0.21 56.23 -1.97
C GLU A 295 1.45 55.73 -1.22
N LYS A 296 2.00 54.56 -1.58
CA LYS A 296 3.31 54.11 -1.07
C LYS A 296 4.41 55.11 -1.40
N LYS A 297 4.42 55.69 -2.60
CA LYS A 297 5.40 56.70 -3.00
C LYS A 297 5.24 58.01 -2.22
N ARG A 298 4.00 58.45 -1.95
CA ARG A 298 3.71 59.62 -1.09
C ARG A 298 4.07 59.36 0.36
N ALA A 299 3.76 58.20 0.91
CA ALA A 299 4.11 57.83 2.28
C ALA A 299 5.64 57.80 2.47
N LEU A 300 6.37 57.22 1.51
CA LEU A 300 7.84 57.24 1.51
C LEU A 300 8.41 58.66 1.35
N ALA A 301 7.80 59.50 0.50
CA ALA A 301 8.19 60.90 0.36
C ALA A 301 7.88 61.75 1.61
N ALA A 302 6.78 61.48 2.31
CA ALA A 302 6.43 62.14 3.57
C ALA A 302 7.39 61.76 4.71
N VAL A 303 7.79 60.48 4.78
CA VAL A 303 8.82 60.01 5.72
C VAL A 303 10.19 60.62 5.39
N ALA A 304 10.54 60.75 4.10
CA ALA A 304 11.78 61.39 3.68
C ALA A 304 11.79 62.91 3.93
N SER A 305 10.64 63.59 3.76
CA SER A 305 10.49 65.03 4.04
C SER A 305 10.55 65.33 5.53
N ASN A 306 9.98 64.47 6.39
CA ASN A 306 10.07 64.59 7.84
C ASN A 306 11.48 64.33 8.40
N HIS A 307 12.35 63.64 7.65
CA HIS A 307 13.74 63.42 8.07
C HIS A 307 14.68 64.58 7.76
N ASN A 308 14.28 65.53 6.90
CA ASN A 308 15.09 66.69 6.55
C ASN A 308 14.79 67.97 7.37
N ASN A 309 13.72 67.97 8.18
CA ASN A 309 13.32 69.14 8.98
C ASN A 309 13.50 68.99 10.50
N ASN A 310 13.95 67.85 11.00
CA ASN A 310 14.22 67.68 12.43
C ASN A 310 15.72 67.63 12.72
N ASN A 311 16.34 68.80 12.56
CA ASN A 311 17.57 69.14 13.26
C ASN A 311 17.25 70.32 14.20
N GLY A 312 16.69 70.00 15.37
CA GLY A 312 16.40 71.00 16.39
C GLY A 312 15.39 70.58 17.45
N SER A 313 15.85 70.50 18.70
CA SER A 313 15.07 70.72 19.93
C SER A 313 14.11 69.62 20.44
N SER A 314 14.62 68.88 21.43
CA SER A 314 14.09 68.68 22.80
C SER A 314 12.65 69.04 23.20
N GLN A 315 12.16 68.26 24.17
CA GLN A 315 10.98 68.38 25.07
C GLN A 315 9.63 67.99 24.45
N ALA A 316 8.64 67.41 25.14
CA ALA A 316 8.45 66.70 26.42
C ALA A 316 6.93 66.34 26.45
N ALA A 317 6.51 65.51 27.43
CA ALA A 317 5.12 65.32 27.90
C ALA A 317 4.21 64.52 26.95
N ASP A 318 3.69 63.34 27.29
CA ASP A 318 2.82 62.89 28.40
C ASP A 318 1.49 62.46 27.77
N GLY A 319 1.00 61.29 28.17
CA GLY A 319 -0.27 60.77 27.67
C GLY A 319 -0.49 59.29 27.93
N GLU A 320 -0.13 58.85 29.12
CA GLU A 320 -0.55 57.59 29.73
C GLU A 320 -2.07 57.55 29.86
N VAL A 321 -2.75 56.60 29.23
CA VAL A 321 -4.06 56.10 29.71
C VAL A 321 -4.06 54.58 29.64
N ASP A 322 -3.77 54.03 30.80
CA ASP A 322 -3.79 52.63 31.17
C ASP A 322 -5.25 52.20 31.40
N VAL A 323 -5.79 51.26 30.61
CA VAL A 323 -7.06 50.58 30.93
C VAL A 323 -6.76 49.12 31.24
N ASN A 324 -6.38 48.96 32.49
CA ASN A 324 -6.37 47.75 33.30
C ASN A 324 -7.68 46.93 33.16
N SER A 325 -7.58 45.72 32.60
CA SER A 325 -8.51 44.63 32.90
C SER A 325 -7.73 43.36 33.23
N LYS A 326 -7.60 43.13 34.53
CA LYS A 326 -7.09 41.91 35.16
C LYS A 326 -8.14 40.81 35.02
N GLY A 327 -7.76 39.70 34.39
CA GLY A 327 -8.48 38.44 34.40
C GLY A 327 -7.52 37.27 34.33
N ALA A 328 -7.05 36.84 35.50
CA ALA A 328 -5.98 35.87 35.70
C ALA A 328 -6.31 34.44 35.26
N TYR A 329 -5.34 33.75 34.64
CA TYR A 329 -5.00 32.35 34.97
C TYR A 329 -3.47 32.12 34.86
N LYS A 330 -2.87 31.87 36.04
CA LYS A 330 -1.62 31.10 36.30
C LYS A 330 -1.68 29.74 35.56
N ARG A 331 -0.65 28.97 35.22
CA ARG A 331 0.83 28.84 35.39
C ARG A 331 1.22 27.75 34.35
N HIS A 332 2.40 27.70 33.74
CA HIS A 332 3.62 27.01 34.19
C HIS A 332 4.73 27.44 33.21
N SER A 333 5.81 28.09 33.64
CA SER A 333 7.06 27.44 34.07
C SER A 333 7.57 26.39 33.09
N THR A 334 8.48 26.77 32.19
CA THR A 334 9.81 26.15 32.14
C THR A 334 10.82 27.07 31.48
N GLN A 335 11.90 27.20 32.22
CA GLN A 335 13.11 27.97 31.99
C GLN A 335 14.04 27.11 31.11
N ASN A 336 14.50 27.64 29.99
CA ASN A 336 15.88 27.41 29.53
C ASN A 336 16.24 28.35 28.38
N SER A 337 16.98 29.39 28.73
CA SER A 337 17.85 30.14 27.85
C SER A 337 19.04 29.28 27.45
N ASN A 338 19.29 29.15 26.15
CA ASN A 338 20.66 29.13 25.62
C ASN A 338 20.65 29.60 24.17
N GLY A 339 21.42 30.65 23.92
CA GLY A 339 21.55 31.27 22.62
C GLY A 339 22.25 30.36 21.62
N SER A 340 21.67 30.27 20.43
CA SER A 340 22.41 30.07 19.20
C SER A 340 21.72 30.88 18.12
N LYS A 341 22.42 31.90 17.62
CA LYS A 341 22.04 32.59 16.39
C LYS A 341 22.04 31.53 15.28
N PRO A 342 20.96 31.34 14.49
CA PRO A 342 21.09 30.51 13.31
C PRO A 342 22.05 31.22 12.34
N PRO A 343 22.93 30.49 11.63
CA PRO A 343 23.82 31.10 10.66
C PRO A 343 22.94 31.73 9.58
N MET A 344 23.23 32.99 9.23
CA MET A 344 22.69 33.60 8.03
C MET A 344 23.18 32.78 6.84
N ALA A 345 22.38 31.81 6.41
CA ALA A 345 22.56 31.14 5.14
C ALA A 345 22.50 32.24 4.08
N ALA A 346 23.63 32.48 3.43
CA ALA A 346 23.69 33.35 2.27
C ALA A 346 22.63 32.87 1.28
N PHE A 347 21.56 33.67 1.12
CA PHE A 347 20.52 33.40 0.15
C PHE A 347 21.18 33.26 -1.22
N LYS A 348 21.26 32.02 -1.72
CA LYS A 348 21.71 31.77 -3.08
C LYS A 348 20.73 32.52 -3.99
N ARG A 349 21.26 33.40 -4.84
CA ARG A 349 20.46 34.10 -5.86
C ARG A 349 19.66 33.05 -6.63
N THR A 350 18.34 33.23 -6.68
CA THR A 350 17.46 32.33 -7.39
C THR A 350 17.77 32.36 -8.88
N GLU A 351 17.46 31.27 -9.58
CA GLU A 351 17.68 31.16 -11.02
C GLU A 351 16.90 32.24 -11.79
N SER A 352 15.76 32.68 -11.25
CA SER A 352 15.00 33.86 -11.70
C SER A 352 15.80 35.16 -11.58
N GLN A 353 16.53 35.39 -10.49
CA GLN A 353 17.40 36.58 -10.37
C GLN A 353 18.60 36.53 -11.33
N ARG A 354 19.20 35.35 -11.56
CA ARG A 354 20.26 35.16 -12.56
C ARG A 354 19.74 35.35 -13.99
N ASN A 355 18.54 34.85 -14.29
CA ASN A 355 17.90 35.03 -15.59
C ASN A 355 17.42 36.48 -15.81
N ARG A 356 17.05 37.20 -14.75
CA ARG A 356 16.73 38.64 -14.83
C ARG A 356 17.98 39.46 -15.14
N GLU A 357 19.11 39.17 -14.49
CA GLU A 357 20.40 39.79 -14.80
C GLU A 357 20.87 39.45 -16.24
N ALA A 358 20.69 38.20 -16.68
CA ALA A 358 20.99 37.77 -18.05
C ALA A 358 20.04 38.37 -19.10
N ALA A 359 18.75 38.53 -18.80
CA ALA A 359 17.76 39.16 -19.66
C ALA A 359 17.96 40.68 -19.74
N VAL A 360 18.42 41.32 -18.66
CA VAL A 360 18.79 42.74 -18.65
C VAL A 360 20.07 42.99 -19.45
N LEU A 361 21.07 42.12 -19.35
CA LEU A 361 22.27 42.16 -20.20
C LEU A 361 21.96 41.86 -21.68
N SER A 362 21.09 40.87 -21.94
CA SER A 362 20.63 40.54 -23.29
C SER A 362 19.82 41.68 -23.93
N SER A 363 18.92 42.32 -23.17
CA SER A 363 18.13 43.47 -23.65
C SER A 363 18.95 44.75 -23.84
N MET A 364 20.05 44.94 -23.10
CA MET A 364 21.05 45.99 -23.37
C MET A 364 21.88 45.70 -24.63
N SER A 365 22.20 44.44 -24.91
CA SER A 365 22.90 44.05 -26.15
C SER A 365 22.00 44.14 -27.39
N GLN A 366 20.73 43.73 -27.27
CA GLN A 366 19.74 43.79 -28.36
C GLN A 366 19.27 45.22 -28.69
N ARG A 367 19.37 46.17 -27.75
CA ARG A 367 19.12 47.59 -28.02
C ARG A 367 20.20 48.26 -28.89
N ARG A 368 21.32 47.59 -29.16
CA ARG A 368 22.35 48.08 -30.09
C ARG A 368 22.26 47.53 -31.52
N GLU A 369 21.49 46.47 -31.77
CA GLU A 369 21.58 45.76 -33.08
C GLU A 369 20.27 45.42 -33.80
N GLY A 370 19.07 45.74 -33.30
CA GLY A 370 17.86 45.18 -33.94
C GLY A 370 16.57 45.96 -33.79
N GLY A 371 16.55 47.20 -34.28
CA GLY A 371 15.29 47.85 -34.62
C GLY A 371 14.73 47.27 -35.92
N SER A 372 13.88 46.24 -35.86
CA SER A 372 12.69 46.10 -36.71
C SER A 372 11.95 44.79 -36.42
N SER A 373 10.62 44.93 -36.29
CA SER A 373 9.62 43.89 -36.56
C SER A 373 9.76 42.52 -35.88
N ALA A 374 9.11 42.45 -34.71
CA ALA A 374 8.22 41.34 -34.36
C ALA A 374 7.05 41.18 -35.37
N PRO A 375 6.11 40.20 -35.27
CA PRO A 375 6.07 38.88 -34.57
C PRO A 375 5.35 37.72 -35.32
N HIS A 376 5.52 36.41 -34.99
CA HIS A 376 4.86 35.56 -33.95
C HIS A 376 3.32 35.44 -33.97
N SER A 377 2.77 34.22 -34.07
CA SER A 377 1.73 33.61 -33.18
C SER A 377 1.22 32.26 -33.77
N ARG A 378 1.37 31.07 -33.13
CA ARG A 378 0.47 30.33 -32.17
C ARG A 378 -0.87 29.84 -32.80
N THR A 379 -1.65 28.82 -32.38
CA THR A 379 -1.83 28.01 -31.13
C THR A 379 -3.02 27.02 -31.34
N PHE A 380 -3.36 26.24 -30.29
CA PHE A 380 -4.72 25.71 -29.91
C PHE A 380 -5.15 24.41 -30.63
N SER A 381 -5.90 23.43 -30.08
CA SER A 381 -6.46 23.10 -28.75
C SER A 381 -7.05 21.66 -28.80
N LYS A 382 -6.94 20.85 -27.72
CA LYS A 382 -8.03 20.32 -26.85
C LYS A 382 -9.09 19.37 -27.46
N GLN A 383 -9.30 18.21 -26.78
CA GLN A 383 -10.56 17.72 -26.15
C GLN A 383 -10.91 16.21 -26.36
N MET A 384 -11.00 15.49 -25.22
CA MET A 384 -11.90 14.37 -24.77
C MET A 384 -12.45 13.30 -25.74
N SER A 385 -12.49 12.01 -25.31
CA SER A 385 -13.76 11.25 -25.06
C SER A 385 -13.60 9.77 -24.61
N GLN A 386 -14.43 9.38 -23.62
CA GLN A 386 -15.31 8.18 -23.49
C GLN A 386 -14.85 6.72 -23.25
N GLY A 387 -15.64 6.08 -22.35
CA GLY A 387 -16.11 4.68 -22.38
C GLY A 387 -16.08 4.00 -21.00
N SER A 388 -16.94 3.08 -20.55
CA SER A 388 -18.23 2.48 -20.96
C SER A 388 -18.60 1.49 -19.83
N GLU A 389 -19.88 1.29 -19.49
CA GLU A 389 -20.37 0.10 -18.73
C GLU A 389 -21.73 -0.36 -19.26
N PRO A 390 -21.94 -1.69 -19.37
CA PRO A 390 -23.28 -2.26 -19.22
C PRO A 390 -23.34 -3.51 -18.32
N SER A 391 -24.57 -3.81 -17.89
CA SER A 391 -25.01 -4.70 -16.81
C SER A 391 -25.65 -6.04 -17.24
N HIS A 392 -25.68 -7.01 -16.28
CA HIS A 392 -26.53 -8.22 -16.09
C HIS A 392 -26.07 -9.59 -16.66
N PRO A 393 -26.60 -10.75 -16.17
CA PRO A 393 -27.08 -11.15 -14.83
C PRO A 393 -26.55 -12.54 -14.37
N ARG A 394 -26.86 -13.00 -13.14
CA ARG A 394 -26.60 -14.39 -12.69
C ARG A 394 -27.81 -15.00 -11.98
N GLY A 395 -28.24 -16.18 -12.44
CA GLY A 395 -29.31 -17.00 -11.87
C GLY A 395 -28.82 -18.21 -11.06
N GLY A 396 -29.77 -19.04 -10.62
CA GLY A 396 -29.59 -20.39 -10.04
C GLY A 396 -30.04 -20.47 -8.58
N SER A 397 -31.29 -20.85 -8.27
CA SER A 397 -31.86 -22.21 -8.19
C SER A 397 -31.61 -22.91 -6.84
N LEU A 398 -32.67 -23.01 -6.04
CA LEU A 398 -32.75 -23.75 -4.77
C LEU A 398 -33.90 -24.77 -4.88
N HIS A 399 -33.57 -26.05 -4.93
CA HIS A 399 -34.48 -27.16 -4.63
C HIS A 399 -33.67 -28.36 -4.11
N SER A 400 -33.97 -28.83 -2.91
CA SER A 400 -34.32 -30.23 -2.64
C SER A 400 -34.62 -30.42 -1.15
N GLU A 401 -35.84 -30.86 -0.88
CA GLU A 401 -36.32 -31.33 0.41
C GLU A 401 -35.92 -32.81 0.68
N ASN A 402 -36.01 -33.18 1.96
CA ASN A 402 -36.48 -34.45 2.53
C ASN A 402 -35.86 -35.80 2.10
N SER A 403 -35.38 -36.59 3.07
CA SER A 403 -36.23 -37.62 3.69
C SER A 403 -35.54 -38.37 4.84
N LYS A 404 -36.32 -38.65 5.89
CA LYS A 404 -36.01 -39.56 7.01
C LYS A 404 -36.33 -40.99 6.57
N ASN A 405 -35.58 -41.98 7.06
CA ASN A 405 -36.22 -43.20 7.59
C ASN A 405 -35.30 -44.07 8.45
N CYS A 406 -35.87 -44.51 9.57
CA CYS A 406 -35.34 -45.49 10.50
C CYS A 406 -35.68 -46.93 10.06
N ARG A 407 -35.04 -47.89 10.75
CA ARG A 407 -35.47 -49.27 11.10
C ARG A 407 -34.86 -50.46 10.33
N ASN A 408 -34.12 -51.23 11.13
CA ASN A 408 -34.31 -52.65 11.47
C ASN A 408 -33.97 -53.78 10.48
N SER A 409 -33.24 -54.73 11.08
CA SER A 409 -33.46 -56.20 11.07
C SER A 409 -32.67 -57.09 10.10
N ARG A 410 -31.92 -57.99 10.76
CA ARG A 410 -31.89 -59.47 10.62
C ARG A 410 -31.22 -60.14 9.42
N ASP A 411 -30.37 -61.11 9.81
CA ASP A 411 -30.25 -62.51 9.37
C ASP A 411 -29.98 -62.86 7.89
N GLY A 412 -29.00 -63.74 7.72
CA GLY A 412 -28.66 -64.47 6.49
C GLY A 412 -27.14 -64.65 6.39
N SER A 413 -26.51 -65.65 7.02
CA SER A 413 -26.55 -67.09 6.69
C SER A 413 -26.05 -67.42 5.26
N GLN A 414 -24.96 -68.20 5.25
CA GLN A 414 -24.46 -69.09 4.19
C GLN A 414 -23.80 -68.50 2.94
N GLY A 415 -22.67 -69.11 2.56
CA GLY A 415 -22.11 -68.94 1.22
C GLY A 415 -20.62 -69.27 1.07
N SER A 416 -20.28 -70.54 1.27
CA SER A 416 -19.13 -71.24 0.67
C SER A 416 -18.60 -70.68 -0.64
N GLY A 417 -17.27 -70.64 -0.80
CA GLY A 417 -16.62 -70.42 -2.09
C GLY A 417 -15.11 -70.67 -2.03
N ALA A 418 -14.73 -71.92 -2.27
CA ALA A 418 -13.35 -72.32 -2.50
C ALA A 418 -12.79 -71.72 -3.80
N ARG A 419 -11.55 -71.23 -3.75
CA ARG A 419 -10.45 -71.64 -4.63
C ARG A 419 -9.12 -71.15 -4.08
#